data_AF-A0A924DXR2-F1
#
_entry.id   AF-A0A924DXR2-F1
#
_cell.length_a   1.000
_cell.length_b   1.000
_cell.length_c   1.000
_cell.angle_alpha   90.00
_cell.angle_beta   90.00
_cell.angle_gamma   90.00
#
_symmetry.space_group_name_H-M   'P 1'
#
loop_
_entity.id
_entity.type
_entity.pdbx_description
1 polymer ?
#
loop_
_entity_poly.entity_id
_entity_poly.type
_entity_poly.pdbx_seq_one_letter_code
_entity_poly.pdbx_strand_id
1 'polypeptide(L)'
;MSNNGERLPVQPALAIFVGLPGAGKSTFYENYLAKTHQLVSKDRLRNARHRDQRQLELVRLALAAGRDVVVDNTNPSLADREALIALGKALQATIVAYFFPPDIPASLARNSQRQGKACVPVVAIMAKAKILQPPTLLEGFDAVFTVQTLERGQFSIDTGLGVTDHALPQATRDTVAPVP
;
A
#
# COMPACT_ATOMS: atom_id res chain seq x y z
N MET A 1 40.08 17.62 -9.55
CA MET A 1 38.90 17.19 -10.33
C MET A 1 38.10 16.24 -9.46
N SER A 2 37.23 16.78 -8.61
CA SER A 2 36.41 15.97 -7.71
C SER A 2 35.20 15.46 -8.48
N ASN A 3 35.14 14.15 -8.67
CA ASN A 3 33.98 13.46 -9.24
C ASN A 3 32.89 13.49 -8.17
N ASN A 4 32.07 14.55 -8.16
CA ASN A 4 30.86 14.60 -7.36
C ASN A 4 29.92 13.59 -8.01
N GLY A 5 29.87 12.36 -7.46
CA GLY A 5 28.91 11.36 -7.88
C GLY A 5 27.51 11.92 -7.65
N GLU A 6 26.91 12.47 -8.69
CA GLU A 6 25.48 12.75 -8.74
C GLU A 6 24.77 11.43 -8.47
N ARG A 7 24.44 11.18 -7.20
CA ARG A 7 23.43 10.18 -6.87
C ARG A 7 22.16 10.68 -7.55
N LEU A 8 21.76 9.99 -8.61
CA LEU A 8 20.43 10.16 -9.18
C LEU A 8 19.43 10.16 -8.02
N PRO A 9 18.50 11.13 -7.97
CA PRO A 9 17.54 11.21 -6.88
C PRO A 9 16.83 9.85 -6.77
N VAL A 10 16.86 9.25 -5.57
CA VAL A 10 16.15 8.01 -5.31
C VAL A 10 14.67 8.28 -5.58
N GLN A 11 14.11 7.54 -6.53
CA GLN A 11 12.70 7.67 -6.89
C GLN A 11 11.84 7.33 -5.66
N PRO A 12 10.89 8.19 -5.27
CA PRO A 12 10.03 7.93 -4.12
C PRO A 12 9.13 6.73 -4.41
N ALA A 13 8.77 5.98 -3.38
CA ALA A 13 7.87 4.83 -3.49
C ALA A 13 6.41 5.20 -3.18
N LEU A 14 5.48 4.73 -4.01
CA LEU A 14 4.04 4.71 -3.74
C LEU A 14 3.59 3.28 -3.44
N ALA A 15 3.42 2.97 -2.16
CA ALA A 15 2.87 1.72 -1.69
C ALA A 15 1.34 1.79 -1.58
N ILE A 16 0.64 0.88 -2.26
CA ILE A 16 -0.83 0.79 -2.23
C ILE A 16 -1.22 -0.49 -1.51
N PHE A 17 -1.94 -0.36 -0.39
CA PHE A 17 -2.49 -1.54 0.27
C PHE A 17 -3.79 -1.98 -0.38
N VAL A 18 -3.95 -3.29 -0.57
CA VAL A 18 -5.13 -3.91 -1.16
C VAL A 18 -5.61 -5.02 -0.23
N GLY A 19 -6.78 -4.86 0.37
CA GLY A 19 -7.33 -5.88 1.28
C GLY A 19 -8.43 -5.37 2.21
N LEU A 20 -9.18 -6.29 2.80
CA LEU A 20 -10.39 -5.98 3.59
C LEU A 20 -10.12 -5.14 4.86
N PRO A 21 -11.10 -4.35 5.33
CA PRO A 21 -11.07 -3.87 6.71
C PRO A 21 -10.88 -5.06 7.67
N GLY A 22 -9.98 -4.93 8.64
CA GLY A 22 -9.63 -6.05 9.52
C GLY A 22 -8.54 -7.00 8.98
N ALA A 23 -8.01 -6.79 7.77
CA ALA A 23 -6.98 -7.67 7.19
C ALA A 23 -5.54 -7.49 7.73
N GLY A 24 -5.33 -6.66 8.76
CA GLY A 24 -4.00 -6.45 9.37
C GLY A 24 -3.15 -5.32 8.76
N LYS A 25 -3.63 -4.64 7.71
CA LYS A 25 -2.95 -3.51 7.04
C LYS A 25 -2.32 -2.48 7.97
N SER A 26 -3.07 -1.94 8.93
CA SER A 26 -2.55 -0.90 9.81
C SER A 26 -1.45 -1.43 10.74
N THR A 27 -1.57 -2.66 11.25
CA THR A 27 -0.50 -3.32 12.01
C THR A 27 0.74 -3.56 11.14
N PHE A 28 0.55 -3.98 9.89
CA PHE A 28 1.65 -4.12 8.94
C PHE A 28 2.36 -2.78 8.69
N TYR A 29 1.60 -1.69 8.48
CA TYR A 29 2.18 -0.36 8.35
C TYR A 29 3.04 0.02 9.57
N GLU A 30 2.50 -0.12 10.79
CA GLU A 30 3.24 0.24 12.01
C GLU A 30 4.54 -0.56 12.17
N ASN A 31 4.49 -1.87 11.88
CA ASN A 31 5.63 -2.76 12.07
C ASN A 31 6.73 -2.54 11.02
N TYR A 32 6.35 -2.20 9.79
CA TYR A 32 7.24 -2.30 8.64
C TYR A 32 7.50 -0.95 7.95
N LEU A 33 6.50 -0.09 7.83
CA LEU A 33 6.56 1.08 6.93
C LEU A 33 6.50 2.43 7.67
N ALA A 34 6.09 2.47 8.94
CA ALA A 34 5.89 3.72 9.67
C ALA A 34 7.15 4.57 9.87
N LYS A 35 8.34 3.95 9.82
CA LYS A 35 9.63 4.66 9.93
C LYS A 35 10.09 5.30 8.63
N THR A 36 9.56 4.87 7.49
CA THR A 36 10.07 5.22 6.16
C THR A 36 9.03 5.88 5.27
N HIS A 37 7.75 5.55 5.43
CA HIS A 37 6.68 6.02 4.58
C HIS A 37 5.72 6.94 5.33
N GLN A 38 5.25 7.98 4.65
CA GLN A 38 4.12 8.76 5.12
C GLN A 38 2.81 8.02 4.84
N LEU A 39 1.98 7.81 5.87
CA LEU A 39 0.64 7.22 5.71
C LEU A 39 -0.40 8.24 5.24
N VAL A 40 -1.07 7.94 4.12
CA VAL A 40 -2.25 8.66 3.61
C VAL A 40 -3.45 7.72 3.58
N SER A 41 -4.38 7.88 4.53
CA SER A 41 -5.60 7.06 4.61
C SER A 41 -6.86 7.93 4.54
N LYS A 42 -7.87 7.47 3.79
CA LYS A 42 -9.18 8.15 3.73
C LYS A 42 -9.84 8.19 5.12
N ASP A 43 -9.55 7.26 6.02
CA ASP A 43 -10.15 7.25 7.37
C ASP A 43 -9.69 8.45 8.21
N ARG A 44 -8.44 8.91 8.00
CA ARG A 44 -7.92 10.15 8.58
C ARG A 44 -8.53 11.41 7.95
N LEU A 45 -9.09 11.28 6.75
CA LEU A 45 -9.74 12.36 5.99
C LEU A 45 -11.27 12.35 6.12
N ARG A 46 -11.86 11.63 7.09
CA ARG A 46 -13.32 11.38 7.12
C ARG A 46 -14.20 12.64 7.12
N ASN A 47 -13.70 13.77 7.62
CA ASN A 47 -14.43 15.03 7.69
C ASN A 47 -14.16 15.96 6.48
N ALA A 48 -13.27 15.59 5.57
CA ALA A 48 -12.97 16.40 4.39
C ALA A 48 -14.08 16.25 3.34
N ARG A 49 -14.45 17.37 2.70
CA ARG A 49 -15.19 17.35 1.44
C ARG A 49 -14.26 16.80 0.34
N HIS A 50 -14.81 16.04 -0.61
CA HIS A 50 -14.05 15.45 -1.73
C HIS A 50 -12.83 14.61 -1.30
N ARG A 51 -13.06 13.61 -0.43
CA ARG A 51 -12.01 12.76 0.17
C ARG A 51 -11.02 12.18 -0.83
N ASP A 52 -11.51 11.77 -2.01
CA ASP A 52 -10.68 11.16 -3.06
C ASP A 52 -9.69 12.16 -3.66
N GLN A 53 -10.17 13.36 -4.02
CA GLN A 53 -9.32 14.45 -4.50
C GLN A 53 -8.30 14.87 -3.44
N ARG A 54 -8.73 14.97 -2.17
CA ARG A 54 -7.83 15.32 -1.08
C ARG A 54 -6.75 14.28 -0.84
N GLN A 55 -7.09 12.99 -0.94
CA GLN A 55 -6.10 11.91 -0.84
C GLN A 55 -5.08 12.00 -1.97
N LEU A 56 -5.53 12.12 -3.23
CA LEU A 56 -4.63 12.24 -4.37
C LEU A 56 -3.70 13.43 -4.23
N GLU A 57 -4.20 14.57 -3.77
CA GLU A 57 -3.39 15.75 -3.54
C GLU A 57 -2.32 15.55 -2.45
N LEU A 58 -2.67 14.88 -1.35
CA LEU A 58 -1.69 14.56 -0.30
C LEU A 58 -0.61 13.59 -0.78
N VAL A 59 -0.99 12.59 -1.60
CA VAL A 59 -0.04 11.67 -2.24
C VAL A 59 0.89 12.45 -3.18
N ARG A 60 0.32 13.30 -4.05
CA ARG A 60 1.07 14.14 -5.00
C ARG A 60 2.10 15.02 -4.30
N LEU A 61 1.69 15.73 -3.24
CA LEU A 61 2.57 16.62 -2.47
C LEU A 61 3.68 15.85 -1.73
N ALA A 62 3.42 14.62 -1.29
CA ALA A 62 4.43 13.81 -0.63
C ALA A 62 5.45 13.25 -1.62
N LEU A 63 4.99 12.66 -2.73
CA LEU A 63 5.86 12.13 -3.79
C LEU A 63 6.68 13.24 -4.45
N ALA A 64 6.08 14.40 -4.76
CA ALA A 64 6.80 15.54 -5.33
C ALA A 64 7.87 16.12 -4.38
N ALA A 65 7.75 15.86 -3.08
CA ALA A 65 8.76 16.20 -2.07
C ALA A 65 9.81 15.08 -1.86
N GLY A 66 9.82 14.06 -2.72
CA GLY A 66 10.75 12.92 -2.63
C GLY A 66 10.49 11.98 -1.44
N ARG A 67 9.27 11.96 -0.90
CA ARG A 67 8.91 11.11 0.24
C ARG A 67 8.17 9.86 -0.21
N ASP A 68 8.51 8.74 0.42
CA ASP A 68 7.79 7.48 0.26
C ASP A 68 6.40 7.59 0.92
N VAL A 69 5.38 7.00 0.29
CA VAL A 69 3.98 7.11 0.69
C VAL A 69 3.32 5.75 0.75
N VAL A 70 2.53 5.52 1.79
CA VAL A 70 1.59 4.38 1.86
C VAL A 70 0.16 4.90 1.78
N VAL A 71 -0.63 4.30 0.90
CA VAL A 71 -2.08 4.51 0.83
C VAL A 71 -2.82 3.34 1.49
N ASP A 72 -3.23 3.53 2.75
CA ASP A 72 -4.01 2.54 3.53
C ASP A 72 -5.51 2.81 3.40
N ASN A 73 -6.09 2.26 2.34
CA ASN A 73 -7.52 2.08 2.16
C ASN A 73 -7.79 0.60 1.82
N THR A 74 -9.04 0.25 1.52
CA THR A 74 -9.37 -1.10 1.01
C THR A 74 -8.91 -1.33 -0.44
N ASN A 75 -8.91 -0.30 -1.28
CA ASN A 75 -8.55 -0.30 -2.72
C ASN A 75 -8.94 -1.59 -3.49
N PRO A 76 -10.20 -2.04 -3.39
CA PRO A 76 -10.55 -3.42 -3.74
C PRO A 76 -10.52 -3.70 -5.24
N SER A 77 -10.85 -2.73 -6.09
CA SER A 77 -10.94 -2.93 -7.54
C SER A 77 -9.83 -2.22 -8.30
N LEU A 78 -9.61 -2.62 -9.56
CA LEU A 78 -8.72 -1.91 -10.49
C LEU A 78 -9.09 -0.43 -10.60
N ALA A 79 -10.39 -0.11 -10.75
CA ALA A 79 -10.88 1.26 -10.85
C ALA A 79 -10.57 2.10 -9.59
N ASP A 80 -10.54 1.49 -8.40
CA ASP A 80 -10.14 2.18 -7.18
C ASP A 80 -8.64 2.52 -7.15
N ARG A 81 -7.81 1.77 -7.90
CA ARG A 81 -6.35 1.90 -7.91
C ARG A 81 -5.84 2.75 -9.06
N GLU A 82 -6.57 2.81 -10.17
CA GLU A 82 -6.17 3.47 -11.42
C GLU A 82 -5.65 4.89 -11.23
N ALA A 83 -6.37 5.73 -10.47
CA ALA A 83 -5.96 7.11 -10.24
C ALA A 83 -4.65 7.24 -9.43
N LEU A 84 -4.39 6.32 -8.50
CA LEU A 84 -3.15 6.29 -7.73
C LEU A 84 -1.98 5.82 -8.60
N ILE A 85 -2.19 4.80 -9.44
CA ILE A 85 -1.18 4.30 -10.36
C ILE A 85 -0.82 5.36 -11.39
N ALA A 86 -1.83 6.02 -11.98
CA ALA A 86 -1.62 7.12 -12.93
C ALA A 86 -0.81 8.27 -12.29
N LEU A 87 -1.12 8.62 -11.04
CA LEU A 87 -0.37 9.63 -10.29
C LEU A 87 1.08 9.21 -10.02
N GLY A 88 1.30 7.97 -9.60
CA GLY A 88 2.65 7.42 -9.39
C GLY A 88 3.49 7.48 -10.67
N LYS A 89 2.92 7.06 -11.81
CA LYS A 89 3.59 7.11 -13.12
C LYS A 89 3.93 8.54 -13.53
N ALA A 90 3.00 9.48 -13.36
CA ALA A 90 3.20 10.88 -13.69
C ALA A 90 4.33 11.55 -12.87
N LEU A 91 4.59 11.04 -11.66
CA LEU A 91 5.66 11.50 -10.78
C LEU A 91 6.90 10.62 -10.78
N GLN A 92 6.97 9.63 -11.69
CA GLN A 92 8.09 8.68 -11.78
C GLN A 92 8.40 8.00 -10.44
N ALA A 93 7.35 7.70 -9.66
CA ALA A 93 7.47 6.98 -8.41
C ALA A 93 7.50 5.46 -8.68
N THR A 94 8.23 4.71 -7.86
CA THR A 94 8.14 3.24 -7.84
C THR A 94 6.82 2.83 -7.20
N ILE A 95 5.95 2.12 -7.92
CA ILE A 95 4.59 1.79 -7.51
C ILE A 95 4.52 0.33 -7.08
N VAL A 96 4.22 0.08 -5.81
CA VAL A 96 4.15 -1.29 -5.26
C VAL A 96 2.80 -1.58 -4.63
N ALA A 97 2.30 -2.80 -4.81
CA ALA A 97 1.10 -3.27 -4.11
C ALA A 97 1.48 -4.18 -2.95
N TYR A 98 0.85 -3.98 -1.78
CA TYR A 98 0.81 -5.00 -0.73
C TYR A 98 -0.61 -5.56 -0.69
N PHE A 99 -0.77 -6.77 -1.22
CA PHE A 99 -2.02 -7.50 -1.26
C PHE A 99 -2.17 -8.36 0.00
N PHE A 100 -3.27 -8.16 0.71
CA PHE A 100 -3.66 -8.95 1.87
C PHE A 100 -4.84 -9.85 1.42
N PRO A 101 -4.60 -11.14 1.12
CA PRO A 101 -5.64 -12.04 0.67
C PRO A 101 -6.84 -12.04 1.61
N PRO A 102 -8.08 -12.09 1.08
CA PRO A 102 -9.27 -11.98 1.92
C PRO A 102 -9.44 -13.20 2.82
N ASP A 103 -9.35 -12.98 4.12
CA ASP A 103 -9.85 -13.88 5.16
C ASP A 103 -11.04 -13.21 5.85
N ILE A 104 -12.25 -13.56 5.40
CA ILE A 104 -13.49 -12.94 5.91
C ILE A 104 -13.68 -13.24 7.40
N PRO A 105 -13.64 -14.51 7.88
CA PRO A 105 -13.77 -14.81 9.31
C PRO A 105 -12.78 -14.04 10.18
N ALA A 106 -11.48 -14.05 9.85
CA ALA A 106 -10.48 -13.34 10.65
C ALA A 106 -10.66 -11.82 10.56
N SER A 107 -11.02 -11.29 9.39
CA SER A 107 -11.28 -9.86 9.21
C SER A 107 -12.46 -9.39 10.07
N LEU A 108 -13.55 -10.17 10.12
CA LEU A 108 -14.70 -9.87 10.95
C LEU A 108 -14.37 -9.96 12.45
N ALA A 109 -13.64 -10.99 12.87
CA ALA A 109 -13.20 -11.15 14.24
C ALA A 109 -12.29 -10.00 14.71
N ARG A 110 -11.34 -9.56 13.89
CA ARG A 110 -10.50 -8.39 14.20
C ARG A 110 -11.29 -7.08 14.14
N ASN A 111 -12.27 -6.97 13.24
CA ASN A 111 -13.09 -5.78 13.13
C ASN A 111 -14.05 -5.60 14.32
N SER A 112 -14.61 -6.69 14.86
CA SER A 112 -15.52 -6.63 16.02
C SER A 112 -14.84 -6.17 17.31
N GLN A 113 -13.52 -6.33 17.41
CA GLN A 113 -12.70 -5.84 18.51
C GLN A 113 -12.43 -4.32 18.42
N ARG A 114 -12.74 -3.67 17.29
CA ARG A 114 -12.56 -2.23 17.12
C ARG A 114 -13.71 -1.47 17.77
N GLN A 115 -13.44 -0.25 18.21
CA GLN A 115 -14.43 0.59 18.88
C GLN A 115 -14.85 1.79 18.01
N GLY A 116 -16.08 2.25 18.24
CA GLY A 116 -16.64 3.44 17.58
C GLY A 116 -16.55 3.36 16.06
N LYS A 117 -16.05 4.44 15.44
CA LYS A 117 -16.00 4.58 13.97
C LYS A 117 -14.95 3.70 13.29
N ALA A 118 -14.05 3.06 14.04
CA ALA A 118 -13.09 2.10 13.50
C ALA A 118 -13.71 0.71 13.29
N CYS A 119 -14.83 0.40 13.96
CA CYS A 119 -15.63 -0.79 13.72
C CYS A 119 -16.46 -0.58 12.45
N VAL A 120 -16.08 -1.25 11.38
CA VAL A 120 -16.75 -1.14 10.08
C VAL A 120 -17.99 -2.05 10.07
N PRO A 121 -19.15 -1.58 9.58
CA PRO A 121 -20.33 -2.45 9.46
C PRO A 121 -20.04 -3.72 8.65
N VAL A 122 -20.55 -4.87 9.12
CA VAL A 122 -20.34 -6.18 8.46
C VAL A 122 -20.75 -6.14 6.99
N VAL A 123 -21.89 -5.51 6.68
CA VAL A 123 -22.37 -5.35 5.29
C VAL A 123 -21.38 -4.62 4.40
N ALA A 124 -20.65 -3.63 4.92
CA ALA A 124 -19.64 -2.90 4.16
C ALA A 124 -18.40 -3.76 3.91
N ILE A 125 -17.99 -4.57 4.88
CA ILE A 125 -16.90 -5.54 4.71
C ILE A 125 -17.26 -6.57 3.63
N MET A 126 -18.46 -7.13 3.70
CA MET A 126 -18.95 -8.11 2.72
C MET A 126 -19.08 -7.49 1.32
N ALA A 127 -19.57 -6.26 1.21
CA ALA A 127 -19.64 -5.54 -0.06
C ALA A 127 -18.24 -5.37 -0.67
N LYS A 128 -17.23 -5.02 0.15
CA LYS A 128 -15.84 -4.90 -0.30
C LYS A 128 -15.23 -6.25 -0.68
N ALA A 129 -15.54 -7.32 0.03
CA ALA A 129 -15.07 -8.67 -0.29
C ALA A 129 -15.57 -9.15 -1.66
N LYS A 130 -16.82 -8.84 -2.02
CA LYS A 130 -17.39 -9.21 -3.32
C LYS A 130 -16.69 -8.56 -4.52
N ILE A 131 -16.13 -7.37 -4.33
CA ILE A 131 -15.48 -6.61 -5.41
C ILE A 131 -13.95 -6.60 -5.32
N LEU A 132 -13.38 -7.29 -4.32
CA LEU A 132 -11.93 -7.35 -4.11
C LEU A 132 -11.30 -8.20 -5.22
N GLN A 133 -10.37 -7.60 -5.94
CA GLN A 133 -9.58 -8.22 -6.99
C GLN A 133 -8.10 -8.16 -6.58
N PRO A 134 -7.36 -9.29 -6.69
CA PRO A 134 -5.91 -9.27 -6.51
C PRO A 134 -5.27 -8.24 -7.45
N PRO A 135 -4.32 -7.42 -6.98
CA PRO A 135 -3.59 -6.52 -7.85
C PRO A 135 -2.65 -7.30 -8.77
N THR A 136 -2.42 -6.80 -9.97
CA THR A 136 -1.54 -7.42 -10.97
C THR A 136 -0.53 -6.43 -11.53
N LEU A 137 0.63 -6.91 -12.00
CA LEU A 137 1.64 -6.07 -12.66
C LEU A 137 1.08 -5.36 -13.90
N LEU A 138 0.10 -5.95 -14.59
CA LEU A 138 -0.55 -5.37 -15.78
C LEU A 138 -1.30 -4.05 -15.49
N GLU A 139 -1.67 -3.81 -14.23
CA GLU A 139 -2.26 -2.51 -13.84
C GLU A 139 -1.22 -1.38 -13.89
N GLY A 140 0.07 -1.70 -13.89
CA GLY A 140 1.18 -0.76 -13.84
C GLY A 140 1.86 -0.68 -12.47
N PHE A 141 1.77 -1.75 -11.67
CA PHE A 141 2.63 -1.92 -10.50
C PHE A 141 4.01 -2.43 -10.94
N ASP A 142 5.06 -1.90 -10.33
CA ASP A 142 6.43 -2.39 -10.50
C ASP A 142 6.65 -3.69 -9.71
N ALA A 143 5.95 -3.84 -8.58
CA ALA A 143 5.94 -5.07 -7.79
C ALA A 143 4.60 -5.30 -7.08
N VAL A 144 4.24 -6.57 -6.91
CA VAL A 144 3.09 -7.00 -6.10
C VAL A 144 3.57 -7.97 -5.04
N PHE A 145 3.38 -7.61 -3.78
CA PHE A 145 3.71 -8.44 -2.63
C PHE A 145 2.45 -9.03 -2.02
N THR A 146 2.44 -10.33 -1.77
CA THR A 146 1.35 -10.98 -1.03
C THR A 146 1.73 -11.07 0.44
N VAL A 147 0.90 -10.48 1.30
CA VAL A 147 1.12 -10.41 2.75
C VAL A 147 0.14 -11.33 3.45
N GLN A 148 0.67 -12.34 4.15
CA GLN A 148 -0.15 -13.18 5.02
C GLN A 148 0.05 -12.76 6.48
N THR A 149 -1.07 -12.63 7.20
CA THR A 149 -1.02 -12.39 8.65
C THR A 149 -0.75 -13.72 9.36
N LEU A 150 0.31 -13.77 10.14
CA LEU A 150 0.65 -14.89 11.01
C LEU A 150 0.14 -14.61 12.44
N GLU A 151 0.42 -15.52 13.37
CA GLU A 151 0.09 -15.32 14.78
C GLU A 151 0.84 -14.12 15.39
N ARG A 152 0.28 -13.58 16.49
CA ARG A 152 0.92 -12.53 17.32
C ARG A 152 1.31 -11.25 16.56
N GLY A 153 0.65 -10.96 15.44
CA GLY A 153 0.90 -9.74 14.65
C GLY A 153 2.15 -9.81 13.77
N GLN A 154 2.68 -11.02 13.53
CA GLN A 154 3.73 -11.27 12.55
C GLN A 154 3.12 -11.39 11.14
N PHE A 155 3.96 -11.22 10.13
CA PHE A 155 3.56 -11.31 8.73
C PHE A 155 4.63 -12.07 7.92
N SER A 156 4.20 -12.83 6.91
CA SER A 156 5.06 -13.27 5.82
C SER A 156 4.77 -12.44 4.58
N ILE A 157 5.82 -12.11 3.83
CA ILE A 157 5.74 -11.36 2.59
C ILE A 157 6.27 -12.26 1.48
N ASP A 158 5.39 -12.64 0.56
CA ASP A 158 5.76 -13.35 -0.66
C ASP A 158 5.88 -12.34 -1.81
N THR A 159 7.02 -12.38 -2.49
CA THR A 159 7.37 -11.54 -3.63
C THR A 159 6.85 -12.09 -4.97
N GLY A 160 6.25 -13.29 -4.97
CA GLY A 160 5.83 -13.98 -6.19
C GLY A 160 6.98 -14.66 -6.95
N LEU A 161 8.22 -14.52 -6.45
CA LEU A 161 9.44 -15.13 -7.01
C LEU A 161 9.90 -16.36 -6.20
N GLY A 162 9.06 -16.89 -5.30
CA GLY A 162 9.39 -18.04 -4.45
C GLY A 162 10.32 -17.71 -3.27
N VAL A 163 10.54 -16.42 -2.99
CA VAL A 163 11.29 -15.95 -1.82
C VAL A 163 10.29 -15.37 -0.81
N THR A 164 10.04 -16.12 0.27
CA THR A 164 9.44 -15.59 1.50
C THR A 164 10.49 -14.77 2.23
N ASP A 165 10.35 -13.45 2.21
CA ASP A 165 11.13 -12.56 3.06
C ASP A 165 10.33 -12.28 4.34
N HIS A 166 10.99 -12.41 5.48
CA HIS A 166 10.45 -12.04 6.79
C HIS A 166 10.74 -10.58 7.14
N ALA A 167 11.65 -9.94 6.39
CA ALA A 167 11.82 -8.50 6.35
C ALA A 167 11.05 -7.92 5.16
N LEU A 168 10.67 -6.64 5.23
CA LEU A 168 10.28 -5.92 4.02
C LEU A 168 11.39 -6.09 2.99
N PRO A 169 11.06 -6.16 1.69
CA PRO A 169 12.03 -5.86 0.67
C PRO A 169 12.58 -4.45 0.94
N GLN A 170 13.79 -4.36 1.49
CA GLN A 170 14.59 -3.14 1.42
C GLN A 170 15.07 -2.88 -0.01
N ALA A 171 14.67 -3.73 -0.97
CA ALA A 171 15.17 -3.75 -2.33
C ALA A 171 14.14 -3.23 -3.33
N THR A 172 14.12 -1.91 -3.53
CA THR A 172 14.11 -1.34 -4.89
C THR A 172 15.15 -0.23 -5.06
N ARG A 173 16.02 0.00 -4.06
CA ARG A 173 17.01 1.09 -4.12
C ARG A 173 18.28 0.77 -4.91
N ASP A 174 18.63 -0.50 -5.11
CA ASP A 174 19.96 -0.87 -5.63
C ASP A 174 19.97 -1.74 -6.91
N THR A 175 18.83 -2.08 -7.52
CA THR A 175 18.83 -3.01 -8.68
C THR A 175 17.84 -2.64 -9.78
N VAL A 176 18.00 -1.47 -10.38
CA VAL A 176 17.63 -1.28 -11.79
C VAL A 176 18.84 -0.66 -12.47
N ALA A 177 19.79 -1.51 -12.86
CA ALA A 177 20.72 -1.13 -13.91
C ALA A 177 19.91 -0.94 -15.20
N PRO A 178 20.16 0.11 -16.00
CA PRO A 178 19.49 0.27 -17.28
C PRO A 178 19.88 -0.92 -18.17
N VAL A 179 18.87 -1.61 -18.71
CA VAL A 179 19.04 -2.51 -19.85
C VAL A 179 19.43 -1.62 -21.05
N PRO A 180 20.45 -2.00 -21.83
CA PRO A 180 21.04 -1.17 -22.89
C PRO A 180 20.07 -0.83 -24.02
#